data_AF-M5U0X3-F1
#
_entry.id   AF-M5U0X3-F1
#
_cell.length_a   1.000
_cell.length_b   1.000
_cell.length_c   1.000
_cell.angle_alpha   90.00
_cell.angle_beta   90.00
_cell.angle_gamma   90.00
#
_symmetry.space_group_name_H-M   'P 1'
#
loop_
_entity.id
_entity.type
_entity.pdbx_description
1 polymer ?
#
loop_
_entity_poly.entity_id
_entity_poly.type
_entity_poly.pdbx_seq_one_letter_code
_entity_poly.pdbx_strand_id
1 'polypeptide(L)'
;MTAFGERIRELRKSKGYSLRELGPLVDVGFTYLSKVERGKLDFGDYPSTALIQRLAKELDADPDELMLLAKRIPESIATKIMEQPEVFRFLASCETAKLQKLAEDAGLRKNSKKKKPR
;
A
#
# COMPACT_ATOMS: atom_id res chain seq x y z
N MET A 1 -5.87 -12.17 7.03
CA MET A 1 -6.11 -10.96 6.23
C MET A 1 -4.75 -10.48 5.73
N THR A 2 -4.67 -9.84 4.56
CA THR A 2 -3.40 -9.23 4.11
C THR A 2 -3.24 -7.86 4.75
N ALA A 3 -2.00 -7.40 4.94
CA ALA A 3 -1.73 -6.05 5.47
C ALA A 3 -2.45 -4.95 4.65
N PHE A 4 -2.56 -5.14 3.33
CA PHE A 4 -3.37 -4.30 2.46
C PHE A 4 -4.85 -4.29 2.84
N GLY A 5 -5.48 -5.46 2.95
CA GLY A 5 -6.91 -5.58 3.28
C GLY A 5 -7.26 -4.98 4.64
N GLU A 6 -6.39 -5.18 5.63
CA GLU A 6 -6.50 -4.57 6.97
C GLU A 6 -6.43 -3.05 6.88
N ARG A 7 -5.44 -2.53 6.13
CA ARG A 7 -5.26 -1.09 5.93
C ARG A 7 -6.48 -0.43 5.27
N ILE A 8 -7.03 -1.05 4.23
CA ILE A 8 -8.24 -0.54 3.56
C ILE A 8 -9.43 -0.52 4.52
N ARG A 9 -9.60 -1.58 5.32
CA ARG A 9 -10.68 -1.65 6.33
C ARG A 9 -10.56 -0.57 7.40
N GLU A 10 -9.35 -0.33 7.88
CA GLU A 10 -9.07 0.74 8.85
C GLU A 10 -9.40 2.11 8.28
N LEU A 11 -8.88 2.42 7.09
CA LEU A 11 -9.11 3.69 6.41
C LEU A 11 -10.59 3.93 6.14
N ARG A 12 -11.30 2.92 5.60
CA ARG A 12 -12.73 3.00 5.36
C ARG A 12 -13.51 3.29 6.64
N LYS A 13 -13.20 2.58 7.73
CA LYS A 13 -13.85 2.83 9.03
C LYS A 13 -13.53 4.20 9.60
N SER A 14 -12.30 4.70 9.40
CA SER A 14 -11.92 6.05 9.85
C SER A 14 -12.69 7.16 9.12
N LYS A 15 -13.06 6.91 7.86
CA LYS A 15 -13.96 7.76 7.06
C LYS A 15 -15.44 7.61 7.40
N GLY A 16 -15.81 6.64 8.25
CA GLY A 16 -17.21 6.35 8.58
C GLY A 16 -17.97 5.60 7.49
N TYR A 17 -17.31 5.17 6.41
CA TYR A 17 -17.99 4.48 5.31
C TYR A 17 -18.29 3.02 5.66
N SER A 18 -19.49 2.57 5.32
CA SER A 18 -19.83 1.17 5.15
C SER A 18 -19.28 0.64 3.82
N LEU A 19 -19.28 -0.69 3.66
CA LEU A 19 -18.89 -1.32 2.38
C LEU A 19 -19.83 -0.93 1.22
N ARG A 20 -21.11 -0.64 1.53
CA ARG A 20 -22.12 -0.26 0.53
C ARG A 20 -21.98 1.20 0.10
N GLU A 21 -21.40 2.05 0.95
CA GLU A 21 -21.07 3.43 0.61
C GLU A 21 -19.75 3.50 -0.17
N LEU A 22 -18.69 2.82 0.28
CA LEU A 22 -17.40 2.88 -0.42
C LEU A 22 -17.42 2.19 -1.79
N GLY A 23 -18.15 1.08 -1.92
CA GLY A 23 -18.17 0.29 -3.16
C GLY A 23 -18.44 1.14 -4.41
N PRO A 24 -19.59 1.84 -4.49
CA PRO A 24 -19.91 2.73 -5.60
C PRO A 24 -18.88 3.84 -5.81
N LEU A 25 -18.31 4.42 -4.74
CA LEU A 25 -17.31 5.49 -4.84
C LEU A 25 -16.02 5.04 -5.55
N VAL A 26 -15.64 3.78 -5.40
CA VAL A 26 -14.47 3.19 -6.09
C VAL A 26 -14.85 2.28 -7.26
N ASP A 27 -16.09 2.39 -7.72
CA ASP A 27 -16.63 1.68 -8.89
C ASP A 27 -16.49 0.15 -8.78
N VAL A 28 -16.87 -0.42 -7.62
CA VAL A 28 -16.93 -1.87 -7.39
C VAL A 28 -18.12 -2.28 -6.52
N GLY A 29 -18.54 -3.53 -6.62
CA GLY A 29 -19.54 -4.08 -5.70
C GLY A 29 -19.01 -4.24 -4.26
N PHE A 30 -19.87 -4.02 -3.26
CA PHE A 30 -19.53 -4.20 -1.83
C PHE A 30 -19.03 -5.62 -1.50
N THR A 31 -19.50 -6.63 -2.24
CA THR A 31 -19.05 -8.03 -2.11
C THR A 31 -17.58 -8.18 -2.51
N TYR A 32 -17.17 -7.53 -3.60
CA TYR A 32 -15.78 -7.49 -4.03
C TYR A 32 -14.91 -6.72 -3.03
N LEU A 33 -15.36 -5.55 -2.57
CA LEU A 33 -14.65 -4.79 -1.55
C LEU A 33 -14.49 -5.57 -0.22
N SER A 34 -15.50 -6.36 0.17
CA SER A 34 -15.40 -7.29 1.31
C SER A 34 -14.37 -8.41 1.09
N LYS A 35 -14.20 -8.89 -0.14
CA LYS A 35 -13.13 -9.84 -0.49
C LYS A 35 -11.76 -9.18 -0.43
N VAL A 36 -11.63 -7.94 -0.92
CA VAL A 36 -10.41 -7.13 -0.82
C VAL A 36 -9.98 -6.97 0.64
N GLU A 37 -10.86 -6.50 1.53
CA GLU A 37 -10.53 -6.32 2.95
C GLU A 37 -10.12 -7.62 3.65
N ARG A 38 -10.69 -8.75 3.22
CA ARG A 38 -10.38 -10.06 3.80
C ARG A 38 -9.12 -10.71 3.20
N GLY A 39 -8.60 -10.17 2.09
CA GLY A 39 -7.54 -10.80 1.30
C GLY A 39 -8.00 -12.13 0.67
N LYS A 40 -9.26 -12.20 0.22
CA LYS A 40 -9.90 -13.41 -0.35
C LYS A 40 -10.45 -13.12 -1.74
N LEU A 41 -9.61 -12.62 -2.63
CA LEU A 41 -9.97 -12.38 -4.02
C LEU A 41 -10.02 -13.69 -4.79
N ASP A 42 -10.94 -13.80 -5.76
CA ASP A 42 -11.09 -15.02 -6.58
C ASP A 42 -9.97 -15.13 -7.62
N PHE A 43 -9.36 -14.00 -7.98
CA PHE A 43 -8.29 -13.88 -8.96
C PHE A 43 -7.16 -13.01 -8.41
N GLY A 44 -6.02 -13.63 -8.14
CA GLY A 44 -4.83 -12.97 -7.59
C GLY A 44 -4.95 -12.57 -6.11
N ASP A 45 -3.85 -12.07 -5.57
CA ASP A 45 -3.76 -11.69 -4.15
C ASP A 45 -4.26 -10.26 -3.86
N TYR A 46 -4.28 -9.39 -4.88
CA TYR A 46 -4.51 -7.95 -4.74
C TYR A 46 -5.34 -7.36 -5.89
N PRO A 47 -6.12 -6.30 -5.64
CA PRO A 47 -6.88 -5.61 -6.68
C PRO A 47 -5.97 -4.95 -7.73
N SER A 48 -6.56 -4.50 -8.83
CA SER A 48 -5.83 -3.77 -9.88
C SER A 48 -5.25 -2.45 -9.37
N THR A 49 -4.17 -1.99 -10.01
CA THR A 49 -3.54 -0.69 -9.72
C THR A 49 -4.54 0.46 -9.80
N ALA A 50 -5.42 0.45 -10.81
CA ALA A 50 -6.46 1.46 -10.98
C ALA A 50 -7.42 1.50 -9.79
N LEU A 51 -7.81 0.34 -9.24
CA LEU A 51 -8.65 0.30 -8.05
C LEU A 51 -7.90 0.77 -6.80
N ILE A 52 -6.62 0.42 -6.66
CA ILE A 52 -5.78 0.90 -5.55
C ILE A 52 -5.70 2.43 -5.55
N GLN A 53 -5.54 3.05 -6.73
CA GLN A 53 -5.53 4.51 -6.86
C GLN A 53 -6.87 5.14 -6.49
N ARG A 54 -8.00 4.55 -6.91
CA ARG A 54 -9.34 5.03 -6.51
C ARG A 54 -9.54 4.89 -5.00
N LEU A 55 -9.14 3.78 -4.41
CA LEU A 55 -9.17 3.58 -2.96
C LEU A 55 -8.32 4.62 -2.23
N ALA A 56 -7.10 4.90 -2.71
CA ALA A 56 -6.24 5.92 -2.13
C ALA A 56 -6.92 7.29 -2.13
N LYS A 57 -7.52 7.67 -3.26
CA LYS A 57 -8.25 8.93 -3.42
C LYS A 57 -9.46 9.03 -2.48
N GLU A 58 -10.36 8.06 -2.49
CA GLU A 58 -11.61 8.13 -1.71
C GLU A 58 -11.37 8.00 -0.19
N LEU A 59 -10.24 7.40 0.19
CA LEU A 59 -9.87 7.16 1.59
C LEU A 59 -8.84 8.16 2.14
N ASP A 60 -8.42 9.16 1.36
CA ASP A 60 -7.34 10.10 1.68
C ASP A 60 -6.06 9.40 2.17
N ALA A 61 -5.64 8.36 1.44
CA ALA A 61 -4.43 7.60 1.74
C ALA A 61 -3.34 7.85 0.69
N ASP A 62 -2.09 7.60 1.08
CA ASP A 62 -0.96 7.63 0.16
C ASP A 62 -1.08 6.45 -0.83
N PRO A 63 -1.20 6.71 -2.15
CA PRO A 63 -1.28 5.66 -3.14
C PRO A 63 -0.05 4.76 -3.16
N ASP A 64 1.15 5.32 -2.91
CA ASP A 64 2.40 4.56 -2.93
C ASP A 64 2.47 3.62 -1.73
N GLU A 65 2.01 4.04 -0.55
CA GLU A 65 1.82 3.18 0.62
C GLU A 65 0.93 1.97 0.27
N LEU A 66 -0.24 2.23 -0.33
CA LEU A 66 -1.19 1.18 -0.67
C LEU A 66 -0.67 0.24 -1.76
N MET A 67 0.06 0.75 -2.75
CA MET A 67 0.70 -0.08 -3.78
C MET A 67 1.75 -1.01 -3.16
N LEU A 68 2.61 -0.51 -2.28
CA LEU A 68 3.64 -1.30 -1.62
C LEU A 68 3.03 -2.39 -0.72
N LEU A 69 1.96 -2.08 0.03
CA LEU A 69 1.19 -3.07 0.79
C LEU A 69 0.55 -4.15 -0.11
N ALA A 70 0.21 -3.78 -1.34
CA ALA A 70 -0.26 -4.68 -2.37
C ALA A 70 0.87 -5.40 -3.15
N LYS A 71 2.12 -5.29 -2.68
CA LYS A 71 3.32 -5.84 -3.36
C LYS A 71 3.47 -5.36 -4.81
N ARG A 72 3.00 -4.14 -5.11
CA ARG A 72 3.17 -3.46 -6.40
C ARG A 72 4.20 -2.35 -6.22
N ILE A 73 5.03 -2.15 -7.23
CA ILE A 73 6.00 -1.06 -7.26
C ILE A 73 5.27 0.20 -7.76
N PRO A 74 5.24 1.29 -6.98
CA PRO A 74 4.75 2.59 -7.45
C PRO A 74 5.49 3.07 -8.71
N GLU A 75 4.79 3.79 -9.59
CA GLU A 75 5.37 4.30 -10.84
C GLU A 75 6.57 5.23 -10.58
N SER A 76 6.50 6.06 -9.54
CA SER A 76 7.57 6.92 -9.05
C SER A 76 8.87 6.14 -8.79
N ILE A 77 8.77 4.97 -8.16
CA ILE A 77 9.88 4.09 -7.83
C ILE A 77 10.33 3.31 -9.08
N ALA A 78 9.39 2.83 -9.89
CA ALA A 78 9.70 2.11 -11.12
C ALA A 78 10.56 2.96 -12.07
N THR A 79 10.19 4.22 -12.28
CA THR A 79 10.99 5.16 -13.10
C THR A 79 12.40 5.29 -12.57
N LYS A 80 12.59 5.44 -11.25
CA LYS A 80 13.92 5.52 -10.64
C LYS A 80 14.75 4.25 -10.82
N ILE A 81 14.12 3.08 -10.71
CA ILE A 81 14.77 1.79 -10.98
C ILE A 81 15.24 1.73 -12.44
N MET A 82 14.42 2.17 -13.38
CA MET A 82 14.74 2.16 -14.82
C MET A 82 15.82 3.18 -15.19
N GLU A 83 15.85 4.34 -14.53
CA GLU A 83 16.89 5.36 -14.71
C GLU A 83 18.26 4.90 -14.18
N GLN A 84 18.29 4.08 -13.12
CA GLN A 84 19.51 3.72 -12.40
C GLN A 84 19.58 2.21 -12.04
N PRO A 85 19.47 1.29 -13.02
CA PRO A 85 19.29 -0.14 -12.75
C PRO A 85 20.44 -0.75 -11.94
N GLU A 86 21.70 -0.34 -12.20
CA GLU A 86 22.86 -0.90 -11.48
C GLU A 86 22.89 -0.51 -10.00
N VAL A 87 22.40 0.69 -9.65
CA VAL A 87 22.29 1.13 -8.25
C VAL A 87 21.31 0.23 -7.50
N PHE A 88 20.13 0.00 -8.06
CA PHE A 88 19.12 -0.83 -7.42
C PHE A 88 19.50 -2.32 -7.39
N ARG A 89 20.21 -2.83 -8.40
CA ARG A 89 20.79 -4.20 -8.36
C ARG A 89 21.82 -4.34 -7.23
N PHE A 90 22.69 -3.35 -7.06
CA PHE A 90 23.65 -3.33 -5.96
C PHE A 90 22.95 -3.24 -4.60
N LEU A 91 21.93 -2.40 -4.47
CA LEU A 91 21.14 -2.34 -3.24
C LEU A 91 20.45 -3.68 -2.94
N ALA A 92 19.91 -4.35 -3.95
CA ALA A 92 19.27 -5.66 -3.80
C ALA A 92 20.24 -6.79 -3.41
N SER A 93 21.53 -6.67 -3.74
CA SER A 93 22.56 -7.64 -3.36
C SER A 93 23.20 -7.37 -2.00
N CYS A 94 22.96 -6.20 -1.40
CA CYS A 94 23.50 -5.86 -0.09
C CYS A 94 22.81 -6.65 1.04
N GLU A 95 23.60 -7.00 2.06
CA GLU A 95 23.05 -7.54 3.30
C GLU A 95 22.11 -6.54 3.99
N THR A 96 21.08 -7.06 4.66
CA THR A 96 20.08 -6.27 5.38
C THR A 96 20.72 -5.29 6.37
N ALA A 97 21.81 -5.66 7.04
CA ALA A 97 22.52 -4.78 7.99
C ALA A 97 23.12 -3.55 7.30
N LYS A 98 23.68 -3.71 6.10
CA LYS A 98 24.24 -2.62 5.31
C LYS A 98 23.15 -1.68 4.81
N LEU A 99 22.00 -2.22 4.39
CA LEU A 99 20.83 -1.44 3.99
C LEU A 99 20.24 -0.65 5.16
N GLN A 100 20.20 -1.22 6.37
CA GLN A 100 19.76 -0.53 7.58
C GLN A 100 20.67 0.64 7.92
N LYS A 101 22.00 0.44 7.87
CA LYS A 101 22.97 1.52 8.08
C LYS A 101 22.80 2.65 7.06
N LEU A 102 22.65 2.31 5.78
CA LEU A 102 22.40 3.31 4.72
C LEU A 102 21.11 4.10 4.99
N ALA A 103 20.05 3.45 5.44
CA ALA A 103 18.80 4.10 5.80
C ALA A 103 18.96 5.05 7.01
N GLU A 104 19.74 4.65 8.01
CA GLU A 104 20.07 5.50 9.17
C GLU A 104 20.87 6.74 8.76
N ASP A 105 21.91 6.57 7.93
CA ASP A 105 22.73 7.66 7.40
C ASP A 105 21.89 8.64 6.56
N ALA A 106 20.88 8.13 5.83
CA ALA A 106 19.92 8.92 5.06
C ALA A 106 18.80 9.54 5.93
N GLY A 107 18.76 9.28 7.24
CA GLY A 107 17.74 9.81 8.15
C GLY A 107 16.35 9.16 8.01
N LEU A 108 16.24 8.02 7.31
CA LEU A 108 15.00 7.26 7.14
C LEU A 108 14.67 6.50 8.45
N ARG A 109 14.17 7.21 9.47
CA ARG A 109 13.70 6.58 10.70
C ARG A 109 12.43 5.78 10.44
N LYS A 110 12.36 4.53 10.92
CA LYS A 110 11.11 3.77 11.02
C LYS A 110 10.12 4.59 11.86
N ASN A 111 9.09 5.14 11.24
CA ASN A 111 8.05 5.89 11.92
C ASN A 111 7.10 4.91 12.63
N SER A 112 7.58 4.20 13.65
CA SER A 112 6.76 3.39 14.54
C SER A 112 6.09 4.30 15.57
N LYS A 113 5.07 5.08 15.15
CA LYS A 113 4.05 5.67 16.03
C LYS A 113 2.92 6.35 15.24
N LYS A 114 1.72 5.77 15.27
CA LYS A 114 0.51 6.58 15.52
C LYS A 114 -0.05 6.17 16.89
N LYS A 115 0.30 6.99 17.89
CA LYS A 115 -0.35 7.06 19.20
C LYS A 115 -1.88 7.14 18.98
N LYS A 116 -2.63 6.23 19.60
CA LYS A 116 -4.08 6.38 19.76
C LYS A 116 -4.34 7.59 20.68
N PRO A 117 -5.11 8.61 20.27
CA PRO A 117 -5.59 9.61 21.21
C PRO A 117 -6.60 8.95 22.16
N ARG A 118 -6.60 9.44 23.40
CA ARG A 118 -7.39 8.96 24.54
C ARG A 118 -8.88 9.02 24.27
#